data_AF-A0A800GHL3-F1
#
_entry.id   AF-A0A800GHL3-F1
#
_cell.length_a   1.000
_cell.length_b   1.000
_cell.length_c   1.000
_cell.angle_alpha   90.00
_cell.angle_beta   90.00
_cell.angle_gamma   90.00
#
_symmetry.space_group_name_H-M   'P 1'
#
loop_
_entity.id
_entity.type
_entity.pdbx_description
1 polymer ?
#
loop_
_entity_poly.entity_id
_entity_poly.type
_entity_poly.pdbx_seq_one_letter_code
_entity_poly.pdbx_strand_id
1 'polypeptide(L)' 'LIYRLSKPQHDGQTGLRHTPMEFLDRMGVLIPPPRCHRHRYHGVLAPNTSLLKSVSKCAGLRVERAKMPL' A
#
# COMPACT_ATOMS: atom_id res chain seq x y z
N LEU A 1 -18.21 10.33 -22.44
CA LEU A 1 -19.22 10.42 -21.37
C LEU A 1 -19.45 11.89 -21.06
N ILE A 2 -20.70 12.35 -20.90
CA ILE A 2 -21.00 13.73 -20.47
C ILE A 2 -21.73 13.65 -19.14
N TYR A 3 -21.16 14.23 -18.10
CA TYR A 3 -21.78 14.31 -16.78
C TYR A 3 -22.58 15.61 -16.67
N ARG A 4 -23.89 15.54 -16.40
CA ARG A 4 -24.72 16.73 -16.18
C ARG A 4 -24.49 17.25 -14.77
N LEU A 5 -24.14 18.53 -14.68
CA LEU A 5 -23.99 19.22 -13.41
C LEU A 5 -25.38 19.64 -12.91
N SER A 6 -25.62 19.47 -11.61
CA SER A 6 -26.88 19.90 -10.99
C SER A 6 -27.01 21.44 -10.96
N LYS A 7 -25.88 22.15 -10.94
CA LYS A 7 -25.81 23.61 -11.00
C LYS A 7 -24.88 24.03 -12.13
N PRO A 8 -25.20 25.09 -12.90
CA PRO A 8 -24.29 25.64 -13.89
C PRO A 8 -23.02 26.17 -13.22
N GLN A 9 -21.90 26.06 -13.92
CA GLN A 9 -20.64 26.67 -13.53
C GLN A 9 -20.73 28.20 -13.72
N HIS A 10 -19.76 28.94 -13.18
CA HIS A 10 -19.71 30.41 -13.31
C HIS A 10 -19.85 30.88 -14.77
N ASP A 11 -19.34 30.08 -15.70
CA ASP A 11 -19.31 30.39 -17.14
C ASP A 11 -20.57 29.88 -17.87
N GLY A 12 -21.60 29.44 -17.13
CA GLY A 12 -22.85 28.88 -17.66
C GLY A 12 -22.78 27.42 -18.11
N GLN A 13 -21.61 26.77 -17.99
CA GLN A 13 -21.44 25.37 -18.38
C GLN A 13 -22.29 24.43 -17.50
N THR A 14 -23.12 23.60 -18.11
CA THR A 14 -24.05 22.68 -17.42
C THR A 14 -23.64 21.22 -17.48
N GLY A 15 -22.53 20.91 -18.15
CA GLY A 15 -22.07 19.54 -18.33
C GLY A 15 -20.55 19.46 -18.42
N LEU A 16 -20.00 18.41 -17.82
CA LEU A 16 -18.58 18.11 -17.82
C LEU A 16 -18.30 17.02 -18.87
N ARG A 17 -17.45 17.35 -19.84
CA ARG A 17 -16.99 16.40 -20.87
C ARG A 17 -15.51 16.14 -20.67
N HIS A 18 -15.17 14.90 -20.38
CA HIS A 18 -13.80 14.41 -20.32
C HIS A 18 -13.59 13.29 -21.33
N THR A 19 -12.37 13.18 -21.85
CA THR A 19 -11.95 11.93 -22.48
C THR A 19 -11.93 10.81 -21.42
N PRO A 20 -12.05 9.53 -21.81
CA PRO A 20 -12.00 8.43 -20.84
C PRO A 20 -10.76 8.47 -19.94
N MET A 21 -9.60 8.85 -20.49
CA MET A 21 -8.34 8.95 -19.73
C MET A 21 -8.34 10.12 -18.75
N GLU A 22 -8.75 11.31 -19.18
CA GLU A 22 -8.85 12.48 -18.29
C GLU A 22 -9.79 12.23 -17.11
N PHE A 23 -10.88 11.49 -17.34
CA PHE A 23 -11.80 11.12 -16.28
C PHE A 23 -11.15 10.21 -15.25
N LEU A 24 -10.43 9.17 -15.70
CA LEU A 24 -9.73 8.24 -14.81
C LEU A 24 -8.64 8.95 -14.00
N ASP A 25 -7.86 9.84 -14.63
CA ASP A 25 -6.81 10.60 -13.94
C ASP A 25 -7.40 11.47 -12.83
N ARG A 26 -8.49 12.19 -13.12
CA ARG A 26 -9.17 13.03 -12.12
C ARG A 26 -9.80 12.23 -10.99
N MET A 27 -10.35 11.06 -11.30
CA MET A 27 -10.88 10.13 -10.29
C MET A 27 -9.75 9.57 -9.41
N GLY A 28 -8.58 9.27 -9.99
CA GLY A 28 -7.42 8.74 -9.28
C GLY A 28 -6.90 9.68 -8.19
N VAL A 29 -6.97 11.00 -8.40
CA VAL A 29 -6.56 12.01 -7.40
C VAL A 29 -7.38 11.92 -6.11
N LEU A 30 -8.64 11.47 -6.18
CA LEU A 30 -9.50 11.30 -5.00
C LEU A 30 -9.14 10.06 -4.18
N ILE A 31 -8.46 9.08 -4.79
CA ILE A 31 -8.05 7.85 -4.11
C ILE A 31 -6.71 8.14 -3.43
N PRO A 32 -6.61 8.03 -2.09
CA PRO A 32 -5.33 8.24 -1.42
C PRO A 32 -4.29 7.27 -1.99
N PRO A 33 -3.01 7.70 -2.13
CA PRO A 33 -1.97 6.85 -2.68
C PRO A 33 -1.91 5.54 -1.88
N PRO A 34 -1.57 4.41 -2.54
CA PRO A 34 -1.50 3.12 -1.88
C PRO A 34 -0.64 3.24 -0.63
N ARG A 35 -1.27 3.11 0.55
CA ARG A 35 -0.55 3.26 1.81
C ARG A 35 0.48 2.15 1.87
N CYS A 36 1.76 2.54 1.96
CA CYS A 36 2.87 1.62 2.18
C CYS A 36 2.54 0.65 3.31
N HIS A 37 2.94 -0.61 3.13
CA HIS A 37 2.48 -1.76 3.89
C HIS A 37 2.34 -1.48 5.40
N ARG A 38 1.11 -1.53 5.92
CA ARG A 38 0.82 -1.33 7.36
C ARG A 38 1.30 -2.49 8.23
N HIS A 39 1.63 -3.64 7.65
CA HIS A 39 2.20 -4.74 8.42
C HIS A 39 3.69 -4.50 8.58
N ARG A 40 4.05 -3.95 9.74
CA ARG A 40 5.41 -4.08 10.24
C ARG A 40 5.55 -5.53 10.68
N TYR A 41 6.35 -6.30 9.94
CA TYR A 41 6.71 -7.63 10.39
C TYR A 41 7.54 -7.50 11.66
N HIS A 42 7.16 -8.24 12.70
CA HIS A 42 7.86 -8.32 13.97
C HIS A 42 8.33 -9.75 14.19
N GLY A 43 9.34 -9.90 15.03
CA GLY A 43 9.94 -11.20 15.33
C GLY A 43 11.15 -11.52 14.46
N VAL A 44 11.75 -12.66 14.74
CA VAL A 44 13.11 -12.99 14.31
C VAL A 44 13.27 -13.09 12.79
N LEU A 45 12.17 -13.33 12.07
CA LEU A 45 12.16 -13.46 10.60
C LEU A 45 11.78 -12.17 9.85
N ALA A 46 11.62 -11.04 10.54
CA ALA A 46 11.30 -9.78 9.86
C ALA A 46 12.49 -9.23 9.03
N PRO A 47 12.24 -8.46 7.96
CA PRO A 47 13.27 -8.05 6.98
C PRO A 47 14.46 -7.28 7.57
N ASN A 48 14.25 -6.51 8.65
CA ASN A 48 15.26 -5.66 9.26
C ASN A 48 15.75 -6.20 10.63
N THR A 49 15.57 -7.49 10.93
CA THR A 49 16.09 -8.02 12.20
C THR A 49 17.56 -8.40 12.08
N SER A 50 18.33 -8.14 13.14
CA SER A 50 19.72 -8.59 13.24
C SER A 50 19.85 -10.11 13.28
N LEU A 51 18.80 -10.81 13.75
CA LEU A 51 18.77 -12.26 13.95
C LEU A 51 18.32 -13.05 12.70
N LEU A 52 17.81 -12.41 11.65
CA LEU A 52 17.34 -13.11 10.45
C LEU A 52 18.47 -13.94 9.81
N LYS A 53 19.67 -13.37 9.68
CA LYS A 53 20.81 -14.06 9.03
C LYS A 53 21.25 -15.30 9.81
N SER A 54 21.28 -15.22 11.15
CA SER A 54 21.67 -16.35 11.98
C SER A 54 20.62 -17.45 11.94
N VAL A 55 19.33 -17.11 12.05
CA VAL A 55 18.24 -18.09 11.97
C VAL A 55 18.13 -18.72 10.58
N SER A 56 18.27 -17.94 9.52
CA SER A 56 18.26 -18.46 8.15
C SER A 56 19.44 -19.41 7.91
N LYS A 57 20.63 -19.13 8.45
CA LYS A 57 21.78 -20.02 8.36
C LYS A 57 21.55 -21.35 9.10
N CYS A 58 20.82 -21.31 10.21
CA CYS A 58 20.48 -22.49 10.99
C CYS A 58 19.22 -23.23 10.51
N ALA A 59 18.60 -22.79 9.40
CA ALA A 59 17.38 -23.39 8.89
C ALA A 59 17.60 -24.87 8.53
N GLY A 60 16.70 -25.74 9.01
CA GLY A 60 16.78 -27.19 8.77
C GLY A 60 17.70 -27.96 9.72
N LEU A 61 18.47 -27.27 10.58
CA LEU A 61 19.24 -27.91 11.64
C LEU A 61 18.32 -28.26 12.82
N ARG A 62 18.57 -29.40 13.46
CA ARG A 62 17.84 -29.80 14.68
C ARG A 62 18.25 -28.87 15.82
N VAL A 63 17.29 -28.16 16.40
CA VAL A 63 17.53 -27.33 17.59
C VAL A 63 17.74 -28.26 18.79
N GLU A 64 18.98 -28.34 19.26
CA GLU A 64 19.27 -28.98 20.55
C GLU A 64 18.80 -28.06 21.67
N ARG A 65 17.91 -28.56 22.54
CA ARG A 65 17.38 -27.81 23.68
C ARG A 65 18.48 -27.66 24.74
N ALA A 66 19.43 -26.75 24.55
CA ALA A 66 20.41 -26.42 25.56
C ALA A 66 20.60 -24.91 25.69
N LYS A 67 20.07 -24.38 26.82
CA LYS A 67 20.26 -23.05 27.42
C LYS A 67 19.86 -21.83 26.56
N MET A 68 18.64 -21.34 26.80
CA MET A 68 18.33 -19.91 26.65
C MET A 68 18.75 -19.19 27.94
N PRO A 69 19.63 -18.16 27.90
CA PRO A 69 19.69 -17.20 28.98
C PRO A 69 18.47 -16.26 28.84
N LEU A 70 17.74 -16.05 29.94
CA LEU A 70 16.88 -14.88 30.09
C LEU A 70 17.77 -13.63 30.17
#